data_AF-A0A1A2PSQ7-F1
#
_entry.id   AF-A0A1A2PSQ7-F1
#
_cell.length_a   1.000
_cell.length_b   1.000
_cell.length_c   1.000
_cell.angle_alpha   90.00
_cell.angle_beta   90.00
_cell.angle_gamma   90.00
#
_symmetry.space_group_name_H-M   'P 1'
#
loop_
_entity.id
_entity.type
_entity.pdbx_description
1 polymer ?
#
loop_
_entity_poly.entity_id
_entity_poly.type
_entity_poly.pdbx_seq_one_letter_code
_entity_poly.pdbx_strand_id
1 'polypeptide(L)'
;MVDCDQNTNQGGPSRAVYGLFANADLLKKAFDDDVAAVQLLNCPGAGPSPDGWHHDSTPTVTAGSIACGTYKNHPNVIWTNDAKLLLCDAYGDPPALEDLHTWWTNYGG
;
A
#
# COMPACT_ATOMS: atom_id res chain seq x y z
N MET A 1 4.11 0.78 -15.56
CA MET A 1 4.10 1.36 -14.21
C MET A 1 4.23 2.87 -14.35
N VAL A 2 3.73 3.62 -13.37
CA VAL A 2 3.86 5.07 -13.29
C VAL A 2 4.61 5.39 -12.00
N ASP A 3 5.73 6.08 -12.13
CA ASP A 3 6.48 6.64 -11.00
C ASP A 3 5.96 8.03 -10.67
N CYS A 4 5.57 8.23 -9.42
CA CYS A 4 5.09 9.49 -8.89
C CYS A 4 6.09 10.01 -7.84
N ASP A 5 6.37 11.31 -7.92
CA ASP A 5 7.15 12.03 -6.91
C ASP A 5 6.30 12.36 -5.67
N GLN A 6 6.84 13.23 -4.81
CA GLN A 6 6.26 13.63 -3.52
C GLN A 6 4.76 13.98 -3.60
N ASN A 7 3.98 13.32 -2.75
CA ASN A 7 2.58 13.64 -2.52
C ASN A 7 2.46 14.94 -1.71
N THR A 8 1.48 15.79 -2.03
CA THR A 8 1.29 17.09 -1.36
C THR A 8 0.39 17.04 -0.13
N ASN A 9 -0.29 15.92 0.13
CA ASN A 9 -1.10 15.74 1.33
C ASN A 9 -0.20 15.46 2.54
N GLN A 10 -0.64 15.90 3.72
CA GLN A 10 0.10 15.66 4.97
C GLN A 10 0.30 14.16 5.20
N GLY A 11 1.53 13.78 5.55
CA GLY A 11 1.92 12.38 5.78
C GLY A 11 1.99 11.53 4.52
N GLY A 12 1.77 12.12 3.34
CA GLY A 12 1.82 11.41 2.07
C GLY A 12 3.22 10.99 1.65
N PRO A 13 3.33 9.98 0.77
CA PRO A 13 4.61 9.39 0.39
C PRO A 13 5.53 10.39 -0.31
N SER A 14 6.82 10.15 -0.14
CA SER A 14 7.89 10.83 -0.89
C SER A 14 8.01 10.37 -2.33
N ARG A 15 7.61 9.12 -2.58
CA ARG A 15 7.55 8.48 -3.88
C ARG A 15 6.50 7.39 -3.86
N ALA A 16 5.82 7.18 -4.98
CA ALA A 16 4.95 6.03 -5.16
C ALA A 16 5.10 5.45 -6.56
N VAL A 17 4.91 4.15 -6.69
CA VAL A 17 4.88 3.44 -7.97
C VAL A 17 3.52 2.80 -8.12
N TYR A 18 2.85 3.09 -9.25
CA TYR A 18 1.55 2.53 -9.57
C TYR A 18 1.66 1.54 -10.74
N GLY A 19 1.14 0.33 -10.55
CA GLY A 19 1.09 -0.72 -11.56
C GLY A 19 -0.35 -1.10 -11.89
N LEU A 20 -0.73 -1.02 -13.16
CA LEU A 20 -2.00 -1.56 -13.65
C LEU A 20 -1.73 -2.93 -14.29
N PHE A 21 -2.51 -3.94 -13.90
CA PHE A 21 -2.31 -5.33 -14.31
C PHE A 21 -3.46 -5.82 -15.19
N ALA A 22 -3.18 -6.81 -16.04
CA ALA A 22 -4.14 -7.34 -16.99
C ALA A 22 -5.20 -8.26 -16.35
N ASN A 23 -4.89 -8.85 -15.19
CA ASN A 23 -5.79 -9.74 -14.45
C ASN A 23 -5.37 -9.86 -12.98
N ALA A 24 -6.23 -10.49 -12.18
CA ALA A 24 -6.05 -10.67 -10.75
C ALA A 24 -4.85 -11.54 -10.38
N ASP A 25 -4.52 -12.56 -11.19
CA ASP A 25 -3.38 -13.44 -10.91
C ASP A 25 -2.05 -12.69 -11.03
N LEU A 26 -1.92 -11.83 -12.04
CA LEU A 26 -0.74 -10.98 -12.21
C LEU A 26 -0.65 -9.90 -11.14
N LEU A 27 -1.78 -9.32 -10.74
CA LEU A 27 -1.83 -8.37 -9.62
C LEU A 27 -1.36 -9.03 -8.32
N LYS A 28 -1.93 -10.19 -7.99
CA LYS A 28 -1.56 -10.96 -6.80
C LYS A 28 -0.09 -11.33 -6.81
N LYS A 29 0.42 -11.81 -7.95
CA LYS A 29 1.83 -12.12 -8.08
C LYS A 29 2.72 -10.91 -7.80
N ALA A 30 2.38 -9.74 -8.36
CA ALA A 30 3.16 -8.53 -8.14
C ALA A 30 3.12 -8.08 -6.68
N PHE A 31 1.95 -8.13 -6.03
CA PHE A 31 1.82 -7.85 -4.61
C PHE A 31 2.69 -8.80 -3.76
N ASP A 32 2.63 -10.11 -4.02
CA ASP A 32 3.43 -11.09 -3.30
C ASP A 32 4.94 -10.87 -3.51
N ASP A 33 5.36 -10.49 -4.73
CA ASP A 33 6.75 -10.19 -5.06
C ASP A 33 7.25 -8.92 -4.34
N ASP A 34 6.44 -7.85 -4.28
CA ASP A 34 6.77 -6.61 -3.56
C ASP A 34 6.83 -6.85 -2.04
N VAL A 35 5.86 -7.61 -1.50
CA VAL A 35 5.85 -8.00 -0.08
C VAL A 35 7.08 -8.83 0.30
N ALA A 36 7.56 -9.71 -0.59
CA ALA A 36 8.78 -10.49 -0.34
C ALA A 36 10.06 -9.62 -0.31
N ALA A 37 10.01 -8.40 -0.85
CA ALA A 37 11.14 -7.48 -0.89
C ALA A 37 11.22 -6.55 0.34
N VAL A 38 10.22 -6.57 1.23
CA VAL A 38 10.13 -5.67 2.39
C VAL A 38 10.29 -6.41 3.72
N GLN A 39 10.76 -5.68 4.74
CA GLN A 39 10.67 -6.15 6.11
C GLN A 39 9.28 -5.81 6.65
N LEU A 40 8.43 -6.84 6.80
CA LEU A 40 7.06 -6.67 7.29
C LEU A 40 7.03 -6.15 8.72
N LEU A 41 6.13 -5.19 8.95
CA LEU A 41 5.78 -4.64 10.25
C LEU A 41 4.26 -4.64 10.38
N ASN A 42 3.75 -4.58 11.60
CA ASN A 42 2.33 -4.36 11.80
C ASN A 42 1.91 -3.03 11.17
N CYS A 43 0.78 -3.02 10.47
CA CYS A 43 0.15 -1.79 10.02
C CYS A 43 -0.33 -0.99 11.25
N PRO A 44 0.08 0.29 11.40
CA PRO A 44 -0.28 1.11 12.55
C PRO A 44 -1.79 1.18 12.77
N GLY A 45 -2.26 0.74 13.95
CA GLY A 45 -3.68 0.73 14.30
C GLY A 45 -4.53 -0.39 13.69
N ALA A 46 -3.99 -1.20 12.76
CA ALA A 46 -4.71 -2.28 12.08
C ALA A 46 -4.25 -3.70 12.49
N GLY A 47 -2.96 -3.88 12.81
CA GLY A 47 -2.43 -5.17 13.29
C GLY A 47 -1.43 -5.83 12.32
N PRO A 48 -1.36 -7.18 12.29
CA PRO A 48 -0.42 -7.90 11.43
C PRO A 48 -0.58 -7.57 9.94
N SER A 49 0.51 -7.75 9.19
CA SER A 49 0.63 -7.46 7.76
C SER A 49 1.29 -8.66 7.05
N PRO A 50 0.90 -8.99 5.80
CA PRO A 50 -0.17 -8.39 5.02
C PRO A 50 -1.58 -8.80 5.51
N ASP A 51 -2.59 -8.00 5.17
CA ASP A 51 -4.01 -8.29 5.43
C ASP A 51 -4.92 -7.76 4.31
N GLY A 52 -6.21 -8.13 4.32
CA GLY A 52 -7.23 -7.55 3.46
C GLY A 52 -7.71 -6.20 3.98
N TRP A 53 -8.01 -5.27 3.08
CA TRP A 53 -8.66 -3.99 3.41
C TRP A 53 -10.05 -3.89 2.77
N HIS A 54 -10.90 -3.04 3.33
CA HIS A 54 -12.26 -2.80 2.87
C HIS A 54 -12.60 -1.31 3.01
N HIS A 55 -13.59 -0.83 2.26
CA HIS A 55 -14.15 0.50 2.48
C HIS A 55 -15.10 0.50 3.69
N ASP A 56 -15.15 1.61 4.43
CA ASP A 56 -16.06 1.80 5.57
C ASP A 56 -17.54 1.58 5.20
N SER A 57 -17.92 1.92 3.97
CA SER A 57 -19.29 1.71 3.46
C SER A 57 -19.64 0.25 3.21
N THR A 58 -18.64 -0.63 3.07
CA THR A 58 -18.81 -2.06 2.73
C THR A 58 -17.83 -2.93 3.54
N PRO A 59 -17.95 -2.97 4.87
CA PRO A 59 -16.94 -3.57 5.75
C PRO A 59 -16.80 -5.10 5.62
N THR A 60 -17.76 -5.75 4.98
CA THR A 60 -17.75 -7.20 4.73
C THR A 60 -17.20 -7.56 3.35
N VAL A 61 -16.82 -6.57 2.53
CA VAL A 61 -16.33 -6.78 1.17
C VAL A 61 -14.88 -6.34 1.10
N THR A 62 -13.98 -7.31 0.97
CA THR A 62 -12.56 -7.03 0.73
C THR A 62 -12.39 -6.32 -0.61
N ALA A 63 -11.76 -5.14 -0.57
CA ALA A 63 -11.50 -4.30 -1.73
C ALA A 63 -10.08 -4.50 -2.30
N GLY A 64 -9.17 -5.04 -1.48
CA GLY A 64 -7.84 -5.45 -1.89
C GLY A 64 -7.02 -5.95 -0.71
N SER A 65 -5.70 -6.02 -0.91
CA SER A 65 -4.71 -6.39 0.10
C SER A 65 -3.81 -5.20 0.44
N ILE A 66 -3.31 -5.15 1.67
CA ILE A 66 -2.35 -4.15 2.14
C ILE A 66 -1.21 -4.82 2.88
N ALA A 67 -0.01 -4.29 2.72
CA ALA A 67 1.16 -4.62 3.50
C ALA A 67 1.88 -3.35 3.99
N CYS A 68 2.22 -3.33 5.27
CA CYS A 68 3.07 -2.32 5.88
C CYS A 68 4.44 -2.90 6.22
N GLY A 69 5.49 -2.10 6.10
CA GLY A 69 6.84 -2.52 6.39
C GLY A 69 7.89 -1.46 6.14
N THR A 70 9.12 -1.92 5.93
CA THR A 70 10.21 -1.08 5.43
C THR A 70 10.87 -1.68 4.20
N TYR A 71 11.18 -0.83 3.24
CA TYR A 71 12.00 -1.16 2.08
C TYR A 71 13.33 -0.40 2.20
N LYS A 72 14.46 -1.13 2.24
CA LYS A 72 15.79 -0.54 2.43
C LYS A 72 15.88 0.43 3.63
N ASN A 73 15.25 0.08 4.74
CA ASN A 73 15.13 0.90 5.97
C ASN A 73 14.25 2.16 5.86
N HIS A 74 13.49 2.33 4.78
CA HIS A 74 12.51 3.41 4.63
C HIS A 74 11.08 2.88 4.79
N PRO A 75 10.17 3.59 5.50
CA PRO A 75 8.77 3.23 5.60
C PRO A 75 8.12 2.94 4.26
N ASN A 76 7.29 1.91 4.22
CA ASN A 76 6.67 1.45 3.00
C ASN A 76 5.27 0.90 3.24
N VAL A 77 4.33 1.27 2.36
CA VAL A 77 2.96 0.75 2.31
C VAL A 77 2.67 0.31 0.89
N ILE A 78 2.39 -0.98 0.73
CA ILE A 78 2.01 -1.61 -0.54
C ILE A 78 0.54 -1.98 -0.43
N TRP A 79 -0.28 -1.66 -1.43
CA TRP A 79 -1.65 -2.13 -1.45
C TRP A 79 -2.16 -2.38 -2.87
N THR A 80 -3.19 -3.21 -2.97
CA THR A 80 -3.94 -3.44 -4.20
C THR A 80 -5.32 -2.81 -4.14
N ASN A 81 -5.86 -2.47 -5.30
CA ASN A 81 -7.29 -2.32 -5.52
C ASN A 81 -7.71 -3.36 -6.55
N ASP A 82 -8.40 -4.41 -6.08
CA ASP A 82 -8.63 -5.61 -6.88
C ASP A 82 -9.63 -5.34 -8.02
N ALA A 83 -10.64 -4.50 -7.77
CA ALA A 83 -11.62 -4.11 -8.78
C ALA A 83 -10.99 -3.31 -9.93
N LYS A 84 -9.91 -2.58 -9.66
CA LYS A 84 -9.17 -1.77 -10.65
C LYS A 84 -7.94 -2.47 -11.21
N LEU A 85 -7.61 -3.67 -10.72
CA LEU A 85 -6.36 -4.38 -11.02
C LEU A 85 -5.11 -3.50 -10.81
N LEU A 86 -5.14 -2.68 -9.77
CA LEU A 86 -4.12 -1.68 -9.48
C LEU A 86 -3.30 -2.10 -8.27
N LEU A 87 -1.98 -2.01 -8.35
CA LEU A 87 -1.06 -2.04 -7.22
C LEU A 87 -0.48 -0.64 -7.03
N CYS A 88 -0.31 -0.24 -5.78
CA CYS A 88 0.51 0.90 -5.41
C CYS A 88 1.55 0.48 -4.39
N ASP A 89 2.78 0.93 -4.60
CA ASP A 89 3.91 0.79 -3.69
C ASP A 89 4.41 2.18 -3.30
N ALA A 90 4.16 2.59 -2.05
CA ALA A 90 4.39 3.94 -1.56
C ALA A 90 5.50 3.98 -0.50
N TYR A 91 6.41 4.95 -0.63
CA TYR A 91 7.61 5.07 0.19
C TYR A 91 7.62 6.37 1.00
N GLY A 92 7.93 6.26 2.28
CA GLY A 92 8.12 7.39 3.20
C GLY A 92 9.60 7.75 3.34
N ASP A 93 9.92 9.01 3.08
CA ASP A 93 11.14 9.70 3.52
C ASP A 93 10.96 11.22 3.28
N PRO A 94 10.71 12.05 4.32
CA PRO A 94 10.76 11.76 5.75
C PRO A 94 9.53 11.12 6.44
N PRO A 95 8.32 10.97 5.84
CA PRO A 95 7.16 10.41 6.57
C PRO A 95 7.44 9.07 7.23
N ALA A 96 7.02 8.91 8.48
CA ALA A 96 7.09 7.64 9.18
C ALA A 96 6.00 6.68 8.68
N LEU A 97 6.09 5.39 9.06
CA LEU A 97 5.08 4.41 8.68
C LEU A 97 3.68 4.76 9.21
N GLU A 98 3.61 5.38 10.39
CA GLU A 98 2.34 5.87 10.97
C GLU A 98 1.71 6.98 10.14
N ASP A 99 2.51 7.95 9.69
CA ASP A 99 2.04 9.03 8.81
C ASP A 99 1.56 8.47 7.48
N LEU A 100 2.34 7.55 6.90
CA LEU A 100 2.05 6.97 5.60
C LEU A 100 0.80 6.08 5.63
N HIS A 101 0.62 5.28 6.68
CA HIS A 101 -0.58 4.47 6.85
C HIS A 101 -1.82 5.34 7.11
N THR A 102 -1.68 6.41 7.91
CA THR A 102 -2.76 7.38 8.12
C THR A 102 -3.14 8.10 6.83
N TRP A 103 -2.16 8.49 6.02
CA TRP A 103 -2.41 9.05 4.69
C TRP A 103 -3.15 8.04 3.79
N TRP A 104 -2.73 6.78 3.79
CA TRP A 104 -3.37 5.74 3.01
C TRP A 104 -4.84 5.53 3.43
N THR A 105 -5.14 5.50 4.72
CA THR A 105 -6.53 5.40 5.22
C THR A 105 -7.40 6.57 4.76
N ASN A 106 -6.83 7.77 4.58
CA ASN A 106 -7.58 8.95 4.17
C ASN A 106 -7.75 9.09 2.65
N TYR A 107 -6.82 8.55 1.84
CA TYR A 107 -6.75 8.85 0.40
C TYR A 107 -6.46 7.65 -0.52
N GLY A 108 -5.90 6.57 0.01
CA GLY A 108 -5.44 5.41 -0.77
C GLY A 108 -6.45 4.27 -0.86
N GLY A 109 -7.38 4.19 0.09
CA GLY A 109 -8.49 3.23 0.18
C GLY A 109 -9.80 3.80 -0.30
#